data_AF-A0A7S3MHS2-F1
#
_entry.id   AF-A0A7S3MHS2-F1
#
_cell.length_a   1.000
_cell.length_b   1.000
_cell.length_c   1.000
_cell.angle_alpha   90.00
_cell.angle_beta   90.00
_cell.angle_gamma   90.00
#
_symmetry.space_group_name_H-M   'P 1'
#
loop_
_entity.id
_entity.type
_entity.pdbx_description
1 polymer ?
#
loop_
_entity_poly.entity_id
_entity_poly.type
_entity_poly.pdbx_seq_one_letter_code
_entity_poly.pdbx_strand_id
1 'polypeptide(L)'
;KFLQKEKGRLPYSVFKPHASQVTFLKSIFEGRPPIAFFQYPSYVGIKRVADRIRMYTREEVEHLFMSFRISDSAHIYNAVVNSCKAAGFTMLESSNTHLFNLQWTGYIGANDIKHLNKYQKTNHFPGSSQLGRKDLLWRNMSRMRSKFPKDFVI
;
A
#
# COMPACT_ATOMS: atom_id res chain seq x y z
N LYS A 1 4.13 -18.90 -5.20
CA LYS A 1 3.13 -19.40 -6.19
C LYS A 1 1.98 -18.39 -6.26
N PHE A 2 1.31 -18.27 -7.41
CA PHE A 2 0.08 -17.46 -7.54
C PHE A 2 -1.07 -18.17 -6.81
N LEU A 3 -2.01 -17.40 -6.23
CA LEU A 3 -3.14 -17.92 -5.46
C LEU A 3 -3.95 -18.92 -6.29
N GLN A 4 -3.95 -20.19 -5.88
CA GLN A 4 -4.79 -21.24 -6.46
C GLN A 4 -6.21 -21.18 -5.89
N LYS A 5 -7.20 -21.59 -6.69
CA LYS A 5 -8.64 -21.38 -6.44
C LYS A 5 -9.26 -22.26 -5.33
N GLU A 6 -8.45 -22.93 -4.51
CA GLU A 6 -8.93 -23.88 -3.51
C GLU A 6 -8.50 -23.49 -2.10
N LYS A 7 -9.41 -22.83 -1.36
CA LYS A 7 -9.57 -22.87 0.12
C LYS A 7 -10.52 -21.75 0.58
N GLY A 8 -11.77 -22.09 0.92
CA GLY A 8 -12.69 -21.22 1.67
C GLY A 8 -13.07 -19.89 0.98
N ARG A 9 -13.95 -19.10 1.63
CA ARG A 9 -14.57 -17.85 1.12
C ARG A 9 -13.56 -16.69 0.92
N LEU A 10 -12.56 -16.85 0.05
CA LEU A 10 -11.81 -15.71 -0.45
C LEU A 10 -12.75 -14.82 -1.27
N PRO A 11 -12.70 -13.49 -1.09
CA PRO A 11 -13.58 -12.61 -1.84
C PRO A 11 -13.29 -12.71 -3.34
N TYR A 12 -14.33 -12.60 -4.17
CA TYR A 12 -14.23 -12.70 -5.62
C TYR A 12 -13.17 -11.75 -6.22
N SER A 13 -12.92 -10.60 -5.58
CA SER A 13 -11.87 -9.66 -5.97
C SER A 13 -10.49 -10.32 -6.09
N VAL A 14 -10.20 -11.34 -5.29
CA VAL A 14 -8.93 -12.09 -5.30
C VAL A 14 -8.71 -12.84 -6.60
N PHE A 15 -9.76 -13.22 -7.30
CA PHE A 15 -9.67 -13.98 -8.55
C PHE A 15 -9.79 -13.11 -9.81
N LYS A 16 -10.16 -11.83 -9.67
CA LYS A 16 -10.21 -10.89 -10.81
C LYS A 16 -8.82 -10.73 -11.45
N PRO A 17 -8.70 -10.57 -12.77
CA PRO A 17 -7.43 -10.16 -13.37
C PRO A 17 -7.03 -8.76 -12.88
N HIS A 18 -5.74 -8.43 -12.99
CA HIS A 18 -5.29 -7.05 -12.86
C HIS A 18 -5.61 -6.27 -14.16
N ALA A 19 -5.62 -4.95 -14.09
CA ALA A 19 -5.80 -4.10 -15.26
C ALA A 19 -4.67 -4.32 -16.28
N SER A 20 -4.98 -4.25 -17.58
CA SER A 20 -4.02 -4.30 -18.69
C SER A 20 -3.33 -2.95 -18.93
N GLN A 21 -3.93 -1.85 -18.47
CA GLN A 21 -3.35 -0.52 -18.49
C GLN A 21 -3.00 -0.08 -17.07
N VAL A 22 -1.82 0.50 -16.93
CA VAL A 22 -1.31 1.01 -15.65
C VAL A 22 -0.88 2.44 -15.77
N THR A 23 -1.03 3.16 -14.67
CA THR A 23 -0.72 4.57 -14.61
C THR A 23 0.45 4.79 -13.65
N PHE A 24 1.41 5.59 -14.08
CA PHE A 24 2.53 6.03 -13.26
C PHE A 24 2.58 7.56 -13.22
N LEU A 25 3.05 8.09 -12.09
CA LEU A 25 3.31 9.51 -11.91
C LEU A 25 4.82 9.74 -11.94
N LYS A 26 5.29 10.51 -12.94
CA LYS A 26 6.70 10.91 -13.03
C LYS A 26 7.08 11.77 -11.82
N SER A 27 8.23 11.50 -11.20
CA SER A 27 8.74 12.30 -10.08
C SER A 27 9.01 13.76 -10.48
N ILE A 28 8.89 14.70 -9.54
CA ILE A 28 9.40 16.08 -9.71
C ILE A 28 10.92 16.16 -9.47
N PHE A 29 11.45 15.21 -8.70
CA PHE A 29 12.86 15.14 -8.38
C PHE A 29 13.59 14.39 -9.47
N GLU A 30 14.67 14.98 -9.97
CA GLU A 30 15.56 14.39 -10.96
C GLU A 30 16.15 13.06 -10.47
N GLY A 31 16.32 12.10 -11.38
CA GLY A 31 16.83 10.76 -11.06
C GLY A 31 15.91 9.86 -10.22
N ARG A 32 14.77 10.37 -9.72
CA ARG A 32 13.83 9.55 -8.94
C ARG A 32 12.85 8.80 -9.85
N PRO A 33 12.75 7.46 -9.71
CA PRO A 33 11.84 6.66 -10.52
C PRO A 33 10.38 7.10 -10.41
N PRO A 34 9.57 6.88 -11.46
CA PRO A 34 8.13 7.10 -11.39
C PRO A 34 7.48 6.18 -10.35
N ILE A 35 6.34 6.61 -9.82
CA ILE A 35 5.57 5.84 -8.82
C ILE A 35 4.25 5.37 -9.41
N ALA A 36 3.81 4.17 -9.04
CA ALA A 36 2.49 3.68 -9.43
C ALA A 36 1.41 4.66 -8.95
N PHE A 37 0.49 5.02 -9.84
CA PHE A 37 -0.54 6.00 -9.60
C PHE A 37 -1.92 5.35 -9.63
N PHE A 38 -2.65 5.49 -8.53
CA PHE A 38 -3.96 4.90 -8.35
C PHE A 38 -5.02 5.90 -8.79
N GLN A 39 -5.61 5.65 -9.97
CA GLN A 39 -6.78 6.38 -10.45
C GLN A 39 -8.02 6.03 -9.61
N TYR A 40 -9.00 6.95 -9.60
CA TYR A 40 -10.31 6.60 -9.07
C TYR A 40 -10.97 5.52 -9.93
N PRO A 41 -11.80 4.66 -9.34
CA PRO A 41 -12.62 3.75 -10.11
C PRO A 41 -13.51 4.49 -11.10
N SER A 42 -13.69 3.94 -12.31
CA SER A 42 -14.43 4.57 -13.40
C SER A 42 -15.87 4.97 -13.04
N TYR A 43 -16.52 4.18 -12.19
CA TYR A 43 -17.90 4.43 -11.73
C TYR A 43 -18.04 5.68 -10.84
N VAL A 44 -16.94 6.25 -10.34
CA VAL A 44 -16.97 7.51 -9.59
C VAL A 44 -17.20 8.69 -10.55
N GLY A 45 -16.89 8.54 -11.85
CA GLY A 45 -17.02 9.62 -12.84
C GLY A 45 -16.00 10.76 -12.68
N ILE A 46 -15.11 10.68 -11.70
CA ILE A 46 -14.06 11.67 -11.43
C ILE A 46 -12.71 11.09 -11.80
N LYS A 47 -11.89 11.84 -12.55
CA LYS A 47 -10.50 11.46 -12.88
C LYS A 47 -9.53 12.26 -12.02
N ARG A 48 -8.45 11.62 -11.54
CA ARG A 48 -7.34 12.34 -10.94
C ARG A 48 -6.44 12.85 -12.07
N VAL A 49 -6.30 14.17 -12.15
CA VAL A 49 -5.55 14.85 -13.22
C VAL A 49 -4.20 15.33 -12.68
N ALA A 50 -3.14 15.09 -13.45
CA ALA A 50 -1.83 15.69 -13.26
C ALA A 50 -1.00 15.54 -14.53
N ASP A 51 -0.25 16.57 -14.91
CA ASP A 51 0.51 16.63 -16.18
C ASP A 51 1.62 15.57 -16.29
N ARG A 52 2.06 15.07 -15.13
CA ARG A 52 3.12 14.07 -14.99
C ARG A 52 2.61 12.63 -15.02
N ILE A 53 1.31 12.44 -15.22
CA ILE A 53 0.72 11.11 -15.38
C ILE A 53 1.12 10.54 -16.74
N ARG A 54 1.57 9.29 -16.74
CA ARG A 54 1.89 8.52 -17.93
C ARG A 54 1.22 7.16 -17.81
N MET A 55 0.66 6.69 -18.92
CA MET A 55 -0.03 5.41 -19.00
C MET A 55 0.81 4.45 -19.82
N TYR A 56 0.86 3.20 -19.39
CA TYR A 56 1.58 2.12 -20.03
C TYR A 56 0.67 0.90 -20.09
N THR A 57 0.91 0.00 -21.03
CA THR A 57 0.34 -1.34 -20.97
C THR A 57 1.09 -2.17 -19.94
N ARG A 58 0.49 -3.28 -19.48
CA ARG A 58 1.14 -4.16 -18.50
C ARG A 58 2.37 -4.83 -19.08
N GLU A 59 2.37 -5.13 -20.37
CA GLU A 59 3.46 -5.77 -21.09
C GLU A 59 4.70 -4.84 -21.12
N GLU A 60 4.51 -3.55 -21.38
CA GLU A 60 5.60 -2.55 -21.39
C GLU A 60 6.35 -2.46 -20.05
N VAL A 61 5.65 -2.73 -18.94
CA VAL A 61 6.21 -2.62 -17.58
C VAL A 61 6.35 -3.97 -16.86
N GLU A 62 6.28 -5.08 -17.59
CA GLU A 62 6.35 -6.42 -16.99
C GLU A 62 7.63 -6.64 -16.17
N HIS A 63 8.74 -6.09 -16.66
CA HIS A 63 10.05 -6.11 -16.01
C HIS A 63 10.09 -5.47 -14.60
N LEU A 64 9.10 -4.64 -14.24
CA LEU A 64 9.04 -4.01 -12.91
C LEU A 64 8.50 -4.95 -11.81
N PHE A 65 8.04 -6.15 -12.16
CA PHE A 65 7.49 -7.14 -11.25
C PHE A 65 6.48 -6.53 -10.25
N MET A 66 5.31 -6.10 -10.74
CA MET A 66 4.29 -5.41 -9.94
C MET A 66 3.42 -6.39 -9.16
N SER A 67 3.68 -6.54 -7.87
CA SER A 67 2.98 -7.48 -6.99
C SER A 67 2.65 -6.92 -5.61
N PHE A 68 1.55 -7.41 -5.04
CA PHE A 68 1.14 -7.10 -3.68
C PHE A 68 0.71 -8.35 -2.92
N ARG A 69 0.75 -8.25 -1.59
CA ARG A 69 0.28 -9.29 -0.68
C ARG A 69 -0.50 -8.67 0.47
N ILE A 70 -1.37 -9.49 1.06
CA ILE A 70 -2.06 -9.18 2.30
C ILE A 70 -1.53 -10.18 3.34
N SER A 71 -1.03 -9.70 4.47
CA SER A 71 -0.54 -10.58 5.53
C SER A 71 -1.69 -11.28 6.23
N ASP A 72 -1.40 -12.40 6.89
CA ASP A 72 -2.41 -13.15 7.65
C ASP A 72 -2.95 -12.37 8.86
N SER A 73 -2.23 -11.32 9.29
CA SER A 73 -2.67 -10.39 10.33
C SER A 73 -3.69 -9.35 9.84
N ALA A 74 -4.05 -9.35 8.55
CA ALA A 74 -5.04 -8.46 7.96
C ALA A 74 -6.15 -9.22 7.26
N HIS A 75 -7.38 -8.76 7.47
CA HIS A 75 -8.51 -9.23 6.67
C HIS A 75 -8.35 -8.81 5.19
N ILE A 76 -8.78 -9.67 4.27
CA ILE A 76 -8.73 -9.40 2.82
C ILE A 76 -9.91 -8.48 2.43
N TYR A 77 -9.65 -7.18 2.40
CA TYR A 77 -10.66 -6.19 2.00
C TYR A 77 -10.77 -6.08 0.48
N ASN A 78 -11.99 -6.19 -0.04
CA ASN A 78 -12.31 -5.98 -1.47
C ASN A 78 -11.76 -4.66 -2.01
N ALA A 79 -11.85 -3.58 -1.23
CA ALA A 79 -11.37 -2.26 -1.64
C ALA A 79 -9.86 -2.24 -1.88
N VAL A 80 -9.07 -2.87 -1.01
CA VAL A 80 -7.61 -2.94 -1.14
C VAL A 80 -7.23 -3.78 -2.36
N VAL A 81 -7.83 -4.97 -2.50
CA VAL A 81 -7.58 -5.87 -3.62
C VAL A 81 -7.94 -5.21 -4.96
N ASN A 82 -9.13 -4.65 -5.07
CA ASN A 82 -9.58 -3.99 -6.31
C ASN A 82 -8.72 -2.78 -6.65
N SER A 83 -8.29 -1.98 -5.65
CA SER A 83 -7.41 -0.83 -5.88
C SER A 83 -6.05 -1.26 -6.43
N CYS A 84 -5.44 -2.30 -5.84
CA CYS A 84 -4.15 -2.83 -6.31
C CYS A 84 -4.26 -3.42 -7.72
N LYS A 85 -5.33 -4.18 -7.99
CA LYS A 85 -5.57 -4.77 -9.31
C LYS A 85 -5.87 -3.73 -10.38
N ALA A 86 -6.62 -2.68 -10.04
CA ALA A 86 -6.85 -1.55 -10.94
C ALA A 86 -5.54 -0.81 -11.26
N ALA A 87 -4.59 -0.78 -10.34
CA ALA A 87 -3.24 -0.26 -10.57
C ALA A 87 -2.28 -1.26 -11.25
N GLY A 88 -2.77 -2.45 -11.65
CA GLY A 88 -2.00 -3.46 -12.39
C GLY A 88 -1.19 -4.44 -11.55
N PHE A 89 -1.32 -4.42 -10.23
CA PHE A 89 -0.57 -5.31 -9.36
C PHE A 89 -1.20 -6.71 -9.30
N THR A 90 -0.34 -7.72 -9.31
CA THR A 90 -0.73 -9.11 -9.12
C THR A 90 -0.72 -9.48 -7.64
N MET A 91 -1.78 -10.14 -7.18
CA MET A 91 -1.85 -10.61 -5.79
C MET A 91 -1.07 -11.91 -5.61
N LEU A 92 -0.27 -11.98 -4.56
CA LEU A 92 0.48 -13.17 -4.17
C LEU A 92 -0.06 -13.78 -2.88
N GLU A 93 0.24 -15.05 -2.67
CA GLU A 93 0.00 -15.70 -1.38
C GLU A 93 0.85 -15.07 -0.28
N SER A 94 0.32 -15.00 0.94
CA SER A 94 0.99 -14.43 2.11
C SER A 94 2.29 -15.17 2.48
N SER A 95 2.44 -16.42 2.06
CA SER A 95 3.65 -17.23 2.21
C SER A 95 4.85 -16.69 1.41
N ASN A 96 4.64 -15.90 0.35
CA ASN A 96 5.72 -15.33 -0.44
C ASN A 96 6.28 -14.09 0.28
N THR A 97 7.30 -14.28 1.11
CA THR A 97 7.89 -13.25 1.98
C THR A 97 8.84 -12.28 1.28
N HIS A 98 9.48 -12.69 0.18
CA HIS A 98 10.54 -11.90 -0.46
C HIS A 98 10.14 -11.25 -1.79
N LEU A 99 9.05 -11.70 -2.39
CA LEU A 99 8.65 -11.30 -3.74
C LEU A 99 7.43 -10.40 -3.69
N PHE A 100 7.52 -9.18 -3.17
CA PHE A 100 6.42 -8.21 -3.20
C PHE A 100 6.93 -6.78 -3.36
N ASN A 101 6.11 -5.86 -3.88
CA ASN A 101 6.38 -4.42 -3.77
C ASN A 101 5.49 -3.76 -2.72
N LEU A 102 4.26 -4.26 -2.53
CA LEU A 102 3.32 -3.74 -1.54
C LEU A 102 2.83 -4.85 -0.60
N GLN A 103 3.00 -4.65 0.70
CA GLN A 103 2.35 -5.46 1.73
C GLN A 103 1.26 -4.64 2.42
N TRP A 104 0.06 -5.19 2.47
CA TRP A 104 -0.99 -4.72 3.34
C TRP A 104 -1.04 -5.58 4.61
N THR A 105 -0.85 -4.97 5.76
CA THR A 105 -0.82 -5.67 7.06
C THR A 105 -1.67 -4.94 8.11
N GLY A 106 -2.10 -5.68 9.14
CA GLY A 106 -2.81 -5.12 10.29
C GLY A 106 -1.85 -4.47 11.30
N TYR A 107 -0.63 -4.97 11.37
CA TYR A 107 0.41 -4.50 12.28
C TYR A 107 1.79 -4.73 11.68
N ILE A 108 2.75 -3.86 12.00
CA ILE A 108 4.16 -4.06 11.65
C ILE A 108 5.05 -3.54 12.77
N GLY A 109 6.07 -4.31 13.14
CA GLY A 109 7.10 -3.91 14.09
C GLY A 109 8.32 -3.29 13.42
N ALA A 110 9.22 -2.75 14.24
CA ALA A 110 10.50 -2.21 13.75
C ALA A 110 11.37 -3.28 13.07
N ASN A 111 11.38 -4.51 13.61
CA ASN A 111 12.12 -5.64 13.04
C ASN A 111 11.58 -6.02 11.66
N ASP A 112 10.26 -6.05 11.47
CA ASP A 112 9.65 -6.36 10.18
C ASP A 112 10.05 -5.32 9.12
N ILE A 113 10.05 -4.04 9.49
CA ILE A 113 10.45 -2.93 8.60
C ILE A 113 11.94 -3.01 8.25
N LYS A 114 12.79 -3.39 9.20
CA LYS A 114 14.24 -3.50 9.00
C LYS A 114 14.61 -4.45 7.86
N HIS A 115 13.79 -5.47 7.60
CA HIS A 115 14.03 -6.47 6.56
C HIS A 115 13.45 -6.08 5.18
N LEU A 116 12.75 -4.94 5.06
CA LEU A 116 12.24 -4.48 3.78
C LEU A 116 13.37 -3.93 2.90
N ASN A 117 13.37 -4.31 1.63
CA ASN A 117 14.24 -3.70 0.63
C ASN A 117 13.67 -2.38 0.09
N LYS A 118 14.47 -1.64 -0.69
CA LYS A 118 14.10 -0.31 -1.22
C LYS A 118 12.86 -0.28 -2.12
N TYR A 119 12.45 -1.42 -2.68
CA TYR A 119 11.28 -1.58 -3.55
C TYR A 119 10.05 -2.11 -2.82
N GLN A 120 10.21 -2.56 -1.58
CA GLN A 120 9.13 -3.04 -0.73
C GLN A 120 8.54 -1.90 0.09
N LYS A 121 7.21 -1.87 0.16
CA LYS A 121 6.44 -0.90 0.91
C LYS A 121 5.39 -1.60 1.74
N THR A 122 5.06 -0.97 2.86
CA THR A 122 4.03 -1.42 3.80
C THR A 122 3.11 -0.25 4.12
N ASN A 123 1.87 -0.53 4.53
CA ASN A 123 0.84 0.47 4.83
C ASN A 123 0.97 1.09 6.24
N HIS A 124 2.06 0.82 6.96
CA HIS A 124 2.28 1.30 8.33
C HIS A 124 3.65 1.95 8.49
N PHE A 125 3.70 3.04 9.25
CA PHE A 125 4.96 3.64 9.69
C PHE A 125 5.49 2.95 10.96
N PRO A 126 6.82 2.85 11.13
CA PRO A 126 7.40 2.39 12.38
C PRO A 126 6.98 3.32 13.53
N GLY A 127 6.50 2.76 14.64
CA GLY A 127 6.13 3.53 15.82
C GLY A 127 4.81 4.30 15.71
N SER A 128 3.99 4.05 14.68
CA SER A 128 2.64 4.64 14.55
C SER A 128 1.75 4.42 15.78
N SER A 129 2.01 3.37 16.56
CA SER A 129 1.36 3.09 17.84
C SER A 129 1.51 4.21 18.88
N GLN A 130 2.57 5.05 18.80
CA GLN A 130 2.75 6.21 19.68
C GLN A 130 1.63 7.25 19.54
N LEU A 131 0.94 7.25 18.40
CA LEU A 131 -0.23 8.09 18.13
C LEU A 131 -1.53 7.29 18.15
N GLY A 132 -1.52 6.03 17.69
CA GLY A 132 -2.72 5.20 17.59
C GLY A 132 -3.21 4.60 18.92
N ARG A 133 -2.32 4.33 19.88
CA ARG A 133 -2.72 3.81 21.20
C ARG A 133 -3.05 4.96 22.16
N LYS A 134 -4.23 4.92 22.78
CA LYS A 134 -4.72 5.99 23.65
C LYS A 134 -3.81 6.31 24.84
N ASP A 135 -3.22 5.28 25.47
CA ASP A 135 -2.32 5.44 26.61
C ASP A 135 -0.98 6.12 26.21
N LEU A 136 -0.41 5.70 25.08
CA LEU A 136 0.80 6.30 24.53
C LEU A 136 0.55 7.72 24.02
N LEU A 137 -0.58 7.93 23.33
CA LEU A 137 -1.02 9.22 22.86
C LEU A 137 -1.16 10.20 24.03
N TRP A 138 -1.87 9.82 25.09
CA TRP A 138 -2.03 10.65 26.29
C TRP A 138 -0.69 11.06 26.90
N ARG A 139 0.24 10.10 27.06
CA ARG A 139 1.58 10.38 27.60
C ARG A 139 2.36 11.33 26.70
N ASN A 140 2.30 11.14 25.39
CA ASN A 140 3.01 11.98 24.41
C ASN A 140 2.42 13.39 24.37
N MET A 141 1.09 13.52 24.35
CA MET A 141 0.40 14.81 24.41
C MET A 141 0.68 15.55 25.72
N SER A 142 0.72 14.84 26.85
CA SER A 142 1.08 15.43 28.15
C SER A 142 2.49 16.02 28.15
N ARG A 143 3.47 15.31 27.56
CA ARG A 143 4.85 15.80 27.38
C ARG A 143 4.89 17.02 26.46
N MET A 144 4.15 17.00 25.35
CA MET A 144 4.08 18.13 24.42
C MET A 144 3.45 19.35 25.07
N ARG A 145 2.39 19.20 25.88
CA ARG A 145 1.79 20.28 26.68
C ARG A 145 2.79 20.90 27.65
N SER A 146 3.54 20.08 28.39
CA SER A 146 4.55 20.60 29.33
C SER A 146 5.66 21.37 28.62
N LYS A 147 6.04 20.96 27.40
CA LYS A 147 7.12 21.59 26.63
C LYS A 147 6.66 22.80 25.81
N PHE A 148 5.42 22.76 25.31
CA PHE A 148 4.85 23.74 24.38
C PHE A 148 3.41 24.09 24.80
N PRO A 149 3.24 24.76 25.96
CA PRO A 149 1.92 24.97 26.56
C PRO A 149 0.99 25.87 25.73
N LYS A 150 1.55 26.72 24.84
CA LYS A 150 0.75 27.59 23.96
C LYS A 150 0.21 26.86 22.74
N ASP A 151 0.92 25.84 22.24
CA ASP A 151 0.55 25.10 21.02
C ASP A 151 -0.31 23.86 21.32
N PHE A 152 -0.17 23.30 22.52
CA PHE A 152 -0.87 22.08 22.95
C PHE A 152 -1.87 22.38 24.06
N VAL A 153 -2.90 23.15 23.71
CA VAL A 153 -4.08 23.41 24.55
C VAL A 153 -5.07 22.27 24.31
N ILE A 154 -5.29 21.43 25.33
CA ILE A 154 -6.29 20.35 25.33
C ILE A 154 -7.28 20.65 26.44
#